data_AF-A0A7R8D5U3-F1
#
_entry.id   AF-A0A7R8D5U3-F1
#
_cell.length_a   1.000
_cell.length_b   1.000
_cell.length_c   1.000
_cell.angle_alpha   90.00
_cell.angle_beta   90.00
_cell.angle_gamma   90.00
#
_symmetry.space_group_name_H-M   'P 1'
#
loop_
_entity.id
_entity.type
_entity.pdbx_description
1 polymer ?
#
loop_
_entity_poly.entity_id
_entity_poly.type
_entity_poly.pdbx_seq_one_letter_code
_entity_poly.pdbx_strand_id
1 'polypeptide(L)'
;MDFHFPKYVIQVIGKVMISPWNPSNLNQGEVVLKNANRFTEEGIHPILEWLHRHPPSTKPDFVSSQGNFMMLMCTPFEKTEERENMPFYRLQARKWAEKFKDILSRPPNSDYTNFFNSKNSCEGIFSSSLDGIKLIYGAEVKAIRDSINEPLKCEDLIDCKINKILTNRKFLDFSKTKLIKWWCLNYLTGVPETLCGFRDEGLVNEIRSFKTTNMPKMRGVNWKPNVCLEFLRNLLHYLKGELINDPNVVHNVSWDPPGTTIKIARSERDISYVVEDKYRV
;
A
#
# COMPACT_ATOMS: atom_id res chain seq x y z
N MET A 1 -17.23 13.94 12.98
CA MET A 1 -16.58 14.33 11.71
C MET A 1 -16.58 13.13 10.80
N ASP A 2 -17.41 13.17 9.77
CA ASP A 2 -17.31 12.22 8.67
C ASP A 2 -16.13 12.67 7.80
N PHE A 3 -15.02 11.93 7.87
CA PHE A 3 -13.87 12.17 7.03
C PHE A 3 -14.24 11.79 5.60
N HIS A 4 -14.61 12.78 4.78
CA HIS A 4 -14.75 12.57 3.35
C HIS A 4 -13.34 12.53 2.75
N PHE A 5 -12.86 11.32 2.49
CA PHE A 5 -11.62 11.06 1.75
C PHE A 5 -12.05 10.60 0.35
N PRO A 6 -12.35 11.51 -0.59
CA PRO A 6 -12.74 11.14 -1.94
C PRO A 6 -11.54 10.47 -2.62
N LYS A 7 -11.78 9.39 -3.35
CA LYS A 7 -10.73 8.56 -3.93
C LYS A 7 -11.03 8.37 -5.38
N TYR A 8 -10.05 8.69 -6.22
CA TYR A 8 -10.16 8.53 -7.65
C TYR A 8 -8.99 7.68 -8.10
N VAL A 9 -9.30 6.57 -8.78
CA VAL A 9 -8.31 5.92 -9.63
C VAL A 9 -8.15 6.82 -10.84
N ILE A 10 -6.96 7.37 -11.02
CA ILE A 10 -6.69 8.23 -12.16
C ILE A 10 -6.28 7.38 -13.36
N GLN A 11 -5.43 6.38 -13.13
CA GLN A 11 -4.98 5.44 -14.14
C GLN A 11 -4.55 4.14 -13.47
N VAL A 12 -4.78 3.00 -14.12
CA VAL A 12 -4.14 1.72 -13.79
C VAL A 12 -3.33 1.25 -15.01
N ILE A 13 -2.07 0.92 -14.78
CA ILE A 13 -1.15 0.38 -15.77
C ILE A 13 -1.19 -1.14 -15.63
N GLY A 14 -1.87 -1.85 -16.54
CA GLY A 14 -2.01 -3.31 -16.51
C GLY A 14 -3.26 -3.82 -15.78
N LYS A 15 -3.61 -5.10 -15.98
CA LYS A 15 -4.77 -5.75 -15.36
C LYS A 15 -4.39 -7.15 -14.86
N VAL A 16 -4.94 -7.53 -13.70
CA VAL A 16 -4.78 -8.86 -13.09
C VAL A 16 -6.16 -9.28 -12.58
N MET A 17 -6.73 -10.35 -13.14
CA MET A 17 -8.16 -10.73 -12.99
C MET A 17 -8.31 -11.93 -12.08
N ILE A 18 -9.27 -11.96 -11.14
CA ILE A 18 -9.37 -13.05 -10.16
C ILE A 18 -10.32 -14.16 -10.62
N SER A 19 -9.83 -15.41 -10.65
CA SER A 19 -10.63 -16.60 -10.98
C SER A 19 -11.05 -17.45 -9.75
N PRO A 20 -12.02 -18.38 -9.89
CA PRO A 20 -12.41 -19.33 -8.84
C PRO A 20 -11.27 -20.29 -8.42
N TRP A 21 -11.21 -20.66 -7.14
CA TRP A 21 -10.02 -21.28 -6.53
C TRP A 21 -10.12 -22.81 -6.28
N ASN A 22 -8.95 -23.48 -6.29
CA ASN A 22 -8.70 -24.85 -5.82
C ASN A 22 -7.49 -24.88 -4.85
N PRO A 23 -7.45 -25.79 -3.84
CA PRO A 23 -6.31 -25.95 -2.91
C PRO A 23 -4.95 -25.85 -3.60
N SER A 24 -4.10 -24.91 -3.16
CA SER A 24 -2.89 -24.57 -3.92
C SER A 24 -1.63 -24.61 -3.05
N ASN A 25 -0.57 -25.21 -3.61
CA ASN A 25 0.77 -25.23 -3.03
C ASN A 25 1.60 -24.09 -3.64
N LEU A 26 1.89 -23.05 -2.85
CA LEU A 26 2.67 -21.89 -3.25
C LEU A 26 4.16 -22.20 -3.49
N ASN A 27 4.62 -23.43 -3.21
CA ASN A 27 5.96 -23.90 -3.54
C ASN A 27 6.06 -24.48 -4.97
N GLN A 28 4.94 -24.55 -5.72
CA GLN A 28 4.95 -25.05 -7.08
C GLN A 28 5.60 -24.06 -8.05
N GLY A 29 6.53 -24.57 -8.85
CA GLY A 29 7.29 -23.80 -9.82
C GLY A 29 8.30 -22.84 -9.18
N GLU A 30 9.19 -22.31 -10.01
CA GLU A 30 10.15 -21.31 -9.55
C GLU A 30 9.54 -19.90 -9.60
N VAL A 31 9.78 -19.11 -8.55
CA VAL A 31 9.37 -17.70 -8.46
C VAL A 31 10.60 -16.81 -8.42
N VAL A 32 10.78 -16.02 -9.48
CA VAL A 32 11.77 -14.95 -9.51
C VAL A 32 11.10 -13.64 -9.11
N LEU A 33 11.61 -13.07 -8.02
CA LEU A 33 11.15 -11.80 -7.49
C LEU A 33 11.80 -10.65 -8.25
N LYS A 34 11.02 -9.61 -8.54
CA LYS A 34 11.59 -8.27 -8.81
C LYS A 34 12.27 -7.73 -7.54
N ASN A 35 13.17 -6.76 -7.67
CA ASN A 35 13.89 -6.22 -6.51
C ASN A 35 12.92 -5.45 -5.57
N ALA A 36 12.01 -4.63 -6.10
CA ALA A 36 10.93 -3.94 -5.40
C ALA A 36 9.85 -3.42 -6.39
N ASN A 37 8.82 -2.69 -5.92
CA ASN A 37 7.88 -2.00 -6.83
C ASN A 37 8.47 -0.69 -7.35
N ARG A 38 7.98 -0.17 -8.48
CA ARG A 38 8.58 0.99 -9.14
C ARG A 38 8.62 2.22 -8.23
N PHE A 39 7.58 2.45 -7.44
CA PHE A 39 7.54 3.56 -6.46
C PHE A 39 8.53 3.41 -5.28
N THR A 40 9.05 2.19 -5.05
CA THR A 40 10.07 1.93 -4.04
C THR A 40 11.47 2.01 -4.64
N GLU A 41 11.65 1.60 -5.90
CA GLU A 41 12.94 1.65 -6.61
C GLU A 41 13.24 3.05 -7.15
N GLU A 42 12.27 3.65 -7.83
CA GLU A 42 12.38 4.95 -8.52
C GLU A 42 11.79 6.11 -7.69
N GLY A 43 11.30 5.83 -6.48
CA GLY A 43 10.69 6.83 -5.61
C GLY A 43 9.46 7.50 -6.23
N ILE A 44 9.42 8.83 -6.22
CA ILE A 44 8.31 9.62 -6.78
C ILE A 44 8.42 9.85 -8.28
N HIS A 45 9.52 9.46 -8.93
CA HIS A 45 9.76 9.72 -10.36
C HIS A 45 8.60 9.30 -11.26
N PRO A 46 8.03 8.09 -11.14
CA PRO A 46 6.93 7.67 -12.02
C PRO A 46 5.69 8.55 -11.87
N ILE A 47 5.48 9.10 -10.68
CA ILE A 47 4.36 9.99 -10.37
C ILE A 47 4.60 11.37 -10.99
N LEU A 48 5.82 11.89 -10.89
CA LEU A 48 6.22 13.16 -11.49
C LEU A 48 6.15 13.10 -13.03
N GLU A 49 6.64 12.01 -13.61
CA GLU A 49 6.57 11.75 -15.06
C GLU A 49 5.11 11.77 -15.55
N TRP A 50 4.23 11.13 -14.80
CA TRP A 50 2.80 11.11 -15.12
C TRP A 50 2.15 12.49 -14.96
N LEU A 51 2.46 13.22 -13.89
CA LEU A 51 1.95 14.57 -13.63
C LEU A 51 2.42 15.57 -14.70
N HIS A 52 3.64 15.43 -15.19
CA HIS A 52 4.17 16.24 -16.28
C HIS A 52 3.39 16.03 -17.57
N ARG A 53 3.00 14.79 -17.87
CA ARG A 53 2.17 14.44 -19.03
C ARG A 53 0.68 14.76 -18.85
N HIS A 54 0.20 14.81 -17.61
CA HIS A 54 -1.20 15.05 -17.26
C HIS A 54 -1.30 16.12 -16.16
N PRO A 55 -1.04 17.40 -16.49
CA PRO A 55 -1.05 18.47 -15.49
C PRO A 55 -2.42 18.53 -14.78
N PRO A 56 -2.46 18.44 -13.44
CA PRO A 56 -3.73 18.47 -12.73
C PRO A 56 -4.36 19.87 -12.80
N SER A 57 -5.69 19.94 -12.85
CA SER A 57 -6.43 21.21 -12.86
C SER A 57 -6.18 22.08 -11.64
N THR A 58 -5.77 21.47 -10.52
CA THR A 58 -5.32 22.17 -9.33
C THR A 58 -4.05 21.55 -8.78
N LYS A 59 -3.12 22.39 -8.30
CA LYS A 59 -1.85 21.94 -7.74
C LYS A 59 -2.09 21.04 -6.50
N PRO A 60 -1.47 19.85 -6.42
CA PRO A 60 -1.48 19.04 -5.21
C PRO A 60 -0.64 19.69 -4.11
N ASP A 61 -1.02 19.50 -2.85
CA ASP A 61 -0.22 19.92 -1.70
C ASP A 61 0.90 18.92 -1.40
N PHE A 62 0.62 17.63 -1.55
CA PHE A 62 1.61 16.56 -1.36
C PHE A 62 1.58 15.54 -2.49
N VAL A 63 2.77 15.14 -2.93
CA VAL A 63 3.00 14.05 -3.88
C VAL A 63 3.88 12.99 -3.20
N SER A 64 3.42 11.74 -3.11
CA SER A 64 4.18 10.68 -2.43
C SER A 64 3.79 9.27 -2.86
N SER A 65 4.26 8.24 -2.16
CA SER A 65 3.75 6.87 -2.32
C SER A 65 2.66 6.56 -1.30
N GLN A 66 1.75 5.65 -1.63
CA GLN A 66 0.75 5.12 -0.70
C GLN A 66 1.42 4.51 0.55
N GLY A 67 2.60 3.90 0.39
CA GLY A 67 3.37 3.33 1.49
C GLY A 67 3.76 4.37 2.54
N ASN A 68 4.19 5.57 2.11
CA ASN A 68 4.53 6.65 3.03
C ASN A 68 3.31 7.12 3.83
N PHE A 69 2.18 7.37 3.17
CA PHE A 69 0.96 7.76 3.87
C PHE A 69 0.46 6.67 4.82
N MET A 70 0.56 5.38 4.44
CA MET A 70 0.22 4.28 5.33
C MET A 70 1.09 4.27 6.59
N MET A 71 2.41 4.48 6.45
CA MET A 71 3.30 4.54 7.61
C MET A 71 2.88 5.67 8.56
N LEU A 72 2.65 6.88 8.03
CA LEU A 72 2.20 8.02 8.82
C LEU A 72 0.85 7.75 9.52
N MET A 73 -0.11 7.14 8.82
CA MET A 73 -1.41 6.76 9.41
C MET A 73 -1.29 5.72 10.52
N CYS A 74 -0.31 4.82 10.45
CA CYS A 74 -0.11 3.76 11.44
C CYS A 74 0.68 4.23 12.67
N THR A 75 1.43 5.34 12.57
CA THR A 75 2.31 5.86 13.62
C THR A 75 1.71 5.85 15.04
N PRO A 76 0.43 6.26 15.27
CA PRO A 76 -0.15 6.24 16.62
C PRO A 76 -0.25 4.86 17.27
N PHE A 77 -0.21 3.79 16.48
CA PHE A 77 -0.38 2.40 16.92
C PHE A 77 0.85 1.53 16.64
N GLU A 78 1.88 2.10 16.00
CA GLU A 78 3.09 1.37 15.69
C GLU A 78 3.93 1.17 16.95
N LYS A 79 4.37 -0.05 17.17
CA LYS A 79 5.28 -0.40 18.25
C LYS A 79 6.72 -0.32 17.74
N THR A 80 7.64 0.03 18.63
CA THR A 80 9.07 -0.20 18.46
C THR A 80 9.31 -1.72 18.46
N GLU A 81 9.11 -2.37 17.31
CA GLU A 81 9.52 -3.76 17.15
C GLU A 81 11.02 -3.80 16.81
N GLU A 82 11.80 -4.50 17.62
CA GLU A 82 13.07 -5.05 17.15
C GLU A 82 12.76 -5.96 15.98
N ARG A 83 13.02 -5.48 14.77
CA ARG A 83 12.87 -6.28 13.56
C ARG A 83 13.84 -7.44 13.64
N GLU A 84 13.41 -8.59 14.15
CA GLU A 84 14.19 -9.83 14.03
C GLU A 84 14.58 -9.98 12.55
N ASN A 85 15.90 -9.97 12.33
CA ASN A 85 16.48 -9.89 11.00
C ASN A 85 16.50 -11.31 10.43
N MET A 86 15.33 -11.78 9.95
CA MET A 86 15.15 -13.09 9.33
C MET A 86 14.95 -12.96 7.80
N PRO A 87 16.00 -12.60 7.04
CA PRO A 87 15.90 -12.28 5.62
C PRO A 87 15.41 -13.46 4.76
N PHE A 88 15.79 -14.71 5.10
CA PHE A 88 15.37 -15.89 4.34
C PHE A 88 13.85 -16.12 4.40
N TYR A 89 13.27 -16.06 5.61
CA TYR A 89 11.82 -16.20 5.77
C TYR A 89 11.05 -15.06 5.08
N ARG A 90 11.58 -13.83 5.13
CA ARG A 90 10.97 -12.67 4.44
C ARG A 90 10.99 -12.85 2.92
N LEU A 91 12.10 -13.33 2.37
CA LEU A 91 12.22 -13.61 0.94
C LEU A 91 11.23 -14.70 0.52
N GLN A 92 11.14 -15.80 1.26
CA GLN A 92 10.20 -16.88 0.98
C GLN A 92 8.74 -16.41 1.10
N ALA A 93 8.42 -15.62 2.14
CA ALA A 93 7.10 -15.01 2.29
C ALA A 93 6.75 -14.11 1.10
N ARG A 94 7.71 -13.38 0.55
CA ARG A 94 7.50 -12.57 -0.65
C ARG A 94 7.26 -13.44 -1.89
N LYS A 95 8.03 -14.52 -2.08
CA LYS A 95 7.79 -15.51 -3.16
C LYS A 95 6.39 -16.09 -3.10
N TRP A 96 5.96 -16.52 -1.91
CA TRP A 96 4.61 -17.02 -1.69
C TRP A 96 3.53 -15.97 -1.98
N ALA A 97 3.74 -14.69 -1.64
CA ALA A 97 2.76 -13.65 -1.90
C ALA A 97 2.58 -13.40 -3.40
N GLU A 98 3.69 -13.37 -4.15
CA GLU A 98 3.68 -13.25 -5.60
C GLU A 98 3.06 -14.47 -6.27
N LYS A 99 3.36 -15.69 -5.79
CA LYS A 99 2.75 -16.91 -6.29
C LYS A 99 1.24 -16.97 -6.00
N PHE A 100 0.82 -16.53 -4.82
CA PHE A 100 -0.59 -16.49 -4.46
C PHE A 100 -1.37 -15.55 -5.38
N LYS A 101 -0.82 -14.36 -5.65
CA LYS A 101 -1.37 -13.42 -6.64
C LYS A 101 -1.47 -14.10 -8.01
N ASP A 102 -0.39 -14.70 -8.51
CA ASP A 102 -0.37 -15.42 -9.78
C ASP A 102 -1.46 -16.50 -9.89
N ILE A 103 -1.61 -17.33 -8.86
CA ILE A 103 -2.63 -18.38 -8.81
C ILE A 103 -4.04 -17.79 -8.88
N LEU A 104 -4.33 -16.75 -8.09
CA LEU A 104 -5.61 -16.07 -8.14
C LEU A 104 -5.89 -15.46 -9.52
N SER A 105 -4.84 -15.17 -10.28
CA SER A 105 -4.92 -14.43 -11.54
C SER A 105 -5.17 -15.28 -12.78
N ARG A 106 -5.12 -16.60 -12.64
CA ARG A 106 -5.18 -17.58 -13.73
C ARG A 106 -6.45 -18.41 -13.61
N PRO A 107 -7.02 -18.93 -14.72
CA PRO A 107 -8.16 -19.84 -14.67
C PRO A 107 -7.94 -21.04 -13.74
N PRO A 108 -9.02 -21.61 -13.18
CA PRO A 108 -8.93 -22.86 -12.43
C PRO A 108 -8.25 -23.95 -13.28
N ASN A 109 -7.43 -24.79 -12.65
CA ASN A 109 -6.69 -25.90 -13.29
C ASN A 109 -5.59 -25.48 -14.28
N SER A 110 -5.15 -24.22 -14.24
CA SER A 110 -3.94 -23.79 -14.96
C SER A 110 -2.72 -24.58 -14.48
N ASP A 111 -1.71 -24.74 -15.34
CA ASP A 111 -0.43 -25.30 -14.92
C ASP A 111 0.36 -24.27 -14.08
N TYR A 112 0.35 -24.50 -12.76
CA TYR A 112 1.06 -23.68 -11.78
C TYR A 112 2.52 -24.11 -11.57
N THR A 113 3.01 -25.15 -12.25
CA THR A 113 4.42 -25.59 -12.14
C THR A 113 5.37 -24.76 -13.00
N ASN A 114 4.83 -24.04 -13.99
CA ASN A 114 5.59 -23.16 -14.85
C ASN A 114 6.30 -22.04 -14.08
N PHE A 115 7.47 -21.67 -14.59
CA PHE A 115 8.26 -20.54 -14.12
C PHE A 115 7.42 -19.26 -14.07
N PHE A 116 7.40 -18.59 -12.91
CA PHE A 116 6.69 -17.34 -12.73
C PHE A 116 7.65 -16.17 -12.50
N ASN A 117 7.50 -15.15 -13.36
CA ASN A 117 8.26 -13.92 -13.28
C ASN A 117 7.36 -12.77 -12.78
N SER A 118 7.61 -12.30 -11.57
CA SER A 118 6.85 -11.21 -10.94
C SER A 118 7.16 -9.80 -11.49
N LYS A 119 7.92 -9.69 -12.60
CA LYS A 119 8.34 -8.39 -13.18
C LYS A 119 7.17 -7.50 -13.62
N ASN A 120 6.00 -8.07 -13.93
CA ASN A 120 4.83 -7.28 -14.32
C ASN A 120 4.03 -6.88 -13.07
N SER A 121 4.19 -5.66 -12.58
CA SER A 121 3.25 -5.06 -11.61
C SER A 121 2.25 -4.15 -12.29
N CYS A 122 1.02 -4.18 -11.79
CA CYS A 122 0.08 -3.14 -12.11
C CYS A 122 0.24 -1.98 -11.13
N GLU A 123 0.21 -0.76 -11.63
CA GLU A 123 0.44 0.45 -10.83
C GLU A 123 -0.68 1.43 -11.08
N GLY A 124 -1.08 2.14 -10.04
CA GLY A 124 -2.11 3.16 -10.14
C GLY A 124 -1.70 4.47 -9.50
N ILE A 125 -2.23 5.56 -10.06
CA ILE A 125 -2.10 6.90 -9.50
C ILE A 125 -3.45 7.29 -8.93
N PHE A 126 -3.43 7.77 -7.70
CA PHE A 126 -4.60 8.07 -6.90
C PHE A 126 -4.58 9.54 -6.51
N SER A 127 -5.76 10.15 -6.51
CA SER A 127 -5.97 11.48 -5.94
C SER A 127 -6.99 11.41 -4.81
N SER A 128 -6.75 12.20 -3.76
CA SER A 128 -7.68 12.37 -2.66
C SER A 128 -7.55 13.73 -1.99
N SER A 129 -8.51 14.06 -1.13
CA SER A 129 -8.41 15.22 -0.25
C SER A 129 -8.64 14.82 1.21
N LEU A 130 -7.87 15.43 2.11
CA LEU A 130 -8.03 15.29 3.55
C LEU A 130 -8.13 16.69 4.15
N ASP A 131 -9.33 17.09 4.57
CA ASP A 131 -9.56 18.40 5.19
C ASP A 131 -8.99 19.57 4.36
N GLY A 132 -9.27 19.56 3.05
CA GLY A 132 -8.79 20.56 2.09
C GLY A 132 -7.36 20.35 1.60
N ILE A 133 -6.56 19.48 2.24
CA ILE A 133 -5.23 19.11 1.76
C ILE A 133 -5.38 18.18 0.55
N LYS A 134 -4.74 18.50 -0.58
CA LYS A 134 -4.80 17.73 -1.83
C LYS A 134 -3.61 16.78 -1.94
N LEU A 135 -3.89 15.50 -2.10
CA LEU A 135 -2.88 14.44 -2.16
C LEU A 135 -2.91 13.77 -3.53
N ILE A 136 -1.72 13.51 -4.08
CA ILE A 136 -1.52 12.61 -5.21
C ILE A 136 -0.49 11.56 -4.82
N TYR A 137 -0.77 10.29 -5.09
CA TYR A 137 0.17 9.22 -4.78
C TYR A 137 0.08 8.01 -5.69
N GLY A 138 1.22 7.35 -5.85
CA GLY A 138 1.36 6.08 -6.53
C GLY A 138 1.14 4.89 -5.59
N ALA A 139 0.45 3.87 -6.07
CA ALA A 139 0.26 2.60 -5.38
C ALA A 139 0.37 1.41 -6.34
N GLU A 140 0.79 0.26 -5.83
CA GLU A 140 0.71 -0.99 -6.58
C GLU A 140 -0.73 -1.51 -6.56
N VAL A 141 -1.28 -1.81 -7.73
CA VAL A 141 -2.58 -2.46 -7.90
C VAL A 141 -2.34 -3.97 -7.98
N LYS A 142 -2.92 -4.73 -7.04
CA LYS A 142 -2.70 -6.17 -6.95
C LYS A 142 -3.57 -6.95 -7.94
N ALA A 143 -4.85 -6.61 -8.01
CA ALA A 143 -5.79 -7.18 -8.96
C ALA A 143 -7.02 -6.27 -9.15
N ILE A 144 -7.80 -6.60 -10.17
CA ILE A 144 -9.05 -5.96 -10.59
C ILE A 144 -10.11 -7.07 -10.68
N ARG A 145 -11.35 -6.78 -10.28
CA ARG A 145 -12.47 -7.72 -10.42
C ARG A 145 -12.86 -7.90 -11.89
N ASP A 146 -13.44 -9.06 -12.19
CA ASP A 146 -13.82 -9.44 -13.55
C ASP A 146 -14.81 -8.48 -14.25
N SER A 147 -15.56 -7.68 -13.48
CA SER A 147 -16.47 -6.68 -14.02
C SER A 147 -15.73 -5.40 -14.40
N ILE A 148 -15.15 -5.38 -15.60
CA ILE A 148 -14.50 -4.19 -16.15
C ILE A 148 -15.60 -3.23 -16.64
N ASN A 149 -15.93 -2.23 -15.83
CA ASN A 149 -16.52 -1.00 -16.34
C ASN A 149 -15.37 0.00 -16.55
N GLU A 150 -15.20 0.49 -17.77
CA GLU A 150 -14.32 1.63 -18.01
C GLU A 150 -15.12 2.94 -17.89
N PRO A 151 -14.61 3.97 -17.19
CA PRO A 151 -13.32 4.02 -16.50
C PRO A 151 -13.30 3.18 -15.20
N LEU A 152 -12.14 2.56 -14.91
CA LEU A 152 -11.92 1.79 -13.69
C LEU A 152 -12.17 2.65 -12.45
N LYS A 153 -12.89 2.08 -11.48
CA LYS A 153 -13.16 2.72 -10.20
C LYS A 153 -12.34 2.06 -9.10
N CYS A 154 -12.22 2.75 -7.95
CA CYS A 154 -11.54 2.21 -6.78
C CYS A 154 -12.17 0.88 -6.31
N GLU A 155 -13.49 0.75 -6.47
CA GLU A 155 -14.28 -0.40 -6.05
C GLU A 155 -14.02 -1.66 -6.91
N ASP A 156 -13.49 -1.47 -8.12
CA ASP A 156 -13.12 -2.57 -9.01
C ASP A 156 -11.80 -3.21 -8.59
N LEU A 157 -11.02 -2.54 -7.73
CA LEU A 157 -9.73 -3.03 -7.26
C LEU A 157 -9.90 -4.07 -6.15
N ILE A 158 -8.91 -4.96 -6.03
CA ILE A 158 -8.85 -5.93 -4.93
C ILE A 158 -7.40 -6.11 -4.48
N ASP A 159 -7.21 -6.20 -3.17
CA ASP A 159 -5.91 -6.46 -2.57
C ASP A 159 -5.76 -7.96 -2.24
N CYS A 160 -4.53 -8.46 -2.33
CA CYS A 160 -4.21 -9.86 -2.09
C CYS A 160 -3.09 -9.98 -1.07
N LYS A 161 -3.29 -10.83 -0.07
CA LYS A 161 -2.33 -11.07 1.01
C LYS A 161 -2.17 -12.55 1.27
N ILE A 162 -1.07 -12.92 1.91
CA ILE A 162 -0.91 -14.22 2.53
C ILE A 162 -0.59 -14.05 4.02
N ASN A 163 -0.99 -15.02 4.82
CA ASN A 163 -0.62 -15.08 6.22
C ASN A 163 -0.43 -16.53 6.66
N LYS A 164 0.35 -16.75 7.72
CA LYS A 164 0.33 -18.05 8.41
C LYS A 164 -1.08 -18.28 8.98
N ILE A 165 -1.49 -19.54 9.13
CA ILE A 165 -2.77 -19.91 9.77
C ILE A 165 -2.93 -19.12 11.08
N LEU A 166 -4.09 -18.47 11.21
CA LEU A 166 -4.36 -17.54 12.29
C LEU A 166 -5.22 -18.21 13.35
N THR A 167 -4.62 -18.47 14.51
CA THR A 167 -5.36 -18.91 15.70
C THR A 167 -5.96 -17.71 16.42
N ASN A 168 -7.00 -17.93 17.24
CA ASN A 168 -7.65 -16.87 18.01
C ASN A 168 -6.65 -16.09 18.89
N ARG A 169 -5.67 -16.78 19.50
CA ARG A 169 -4.64 -16.14 20.33
C ARG A 169 -3.73 -15.20 19.53
N LYS A 170 -3.39 -15.58 18.29
CA LYS A 170 -2.52 -14.79 17.40
C LYS A 170 -3.27 -13.68 16.65
N PHE A 171 -4.60 -13.65 16.72
CA PHE A 171 -5.41 -12.62 16.06
C PHE A 171 -5.08 -11.22 16.59
N LEU A 172 -4.88 -11.08 17.91
CA LEU A 172 -4.59 -9.78 18.52
C LEU A 172 -3.31 -9.16 17.94
N ASP A 173 -2.24 -9.94 17.83
CA ASP A 173 -0.96 -9.46 17.28
C ASP A 173 -1.05 -9.22 15.78
N PHE A 174 -1.73 -10.10 15.05
CA PHE A 174 -2.06 -9.87 13.64
C PHE A 174 -2.82 -8.55 13.44
N SER A 175 -3.78 -8.26 14.32
CA SER A 175 -4.61 -7.05 14.25
C SER A 175 -3.78 -5.79 14.44
N LYS A 176 -2.86 -5.81 15.40
CA LYS A 176 -1.98 -4.68 15.78
C LYS A 176 -0.88 -4.42 14.76
N THR A 177 -0.41 -5.45 14.06
CA THR A 177 0.78 -5.36 13.19
C THR A 177 0.46 -5.34 11.70
N LYS A 178 -0.46 -6.21 11.24
CA LYS A 178 -0.74 -6.41 9.81
C LYS A 178 -2.08 -5.82 9.42
N LEU A 179 -3.14 -6.09 10.19
CA LEU A 179 -4.49 -5.69 9.80
C LEU A 179 -4.66 -4.17 9.70
N ILE A 180 -4.05 -3.40 10.62
CA ILE A 180 -4.03 -1.94 10.53
C ILE A 180 -3.37 -1.45 9.24
N LYS A 181 -2.23 -2.05 8.85
CA LYS A 181 -1.50 -1.68 7.63
C LYS A 181 -2.32 -2.01 6.39
N TRP A 182 -3.00 -3.15 6.38
CA TRP A 182 -3.91 -3.53 5.29
C TRP A 182 -5.06 -2.55 5.19
N TRP A 183 -5.68 -2.22 6.33
CA TRP A 183 -6.75 -1.23 6.39
C TRP A 183 -6.28 0.14 5.89
N CYS A 184 -5.15 0.66 6.34
CA CYS A 184 -4.61 1.95 5.89
C CYS A 184 -4.33 1.97 4.38
N LEU A 185 -3.67 0.94 3.84
CA LEU A 185 -3.41 0.84 2.39
C LEU A 185 -4.73 0.89 1.62
N ASN A 186 -5.66 -0.02 1.94
CA ASN A 186 -6.94 -0.10 1.24
C ASN A 186 -7.79 1.15 1.43
N TYR A 187 -7.76 1.74 2.63
CA TYR A 187 -8.46 2.98 2.91
C TYR A 187 -7.90 4.10 2.04
N LEU A 188 -6.59 4.24 1.88
CA LEU A 188 -6.02 5.26 0.99
C LEU A 188 -6.51 5.07 -0.44
N THR A 189 -6.40 3.88 -1.02
CA THR A 189 -6.71 3.63 -2.44
C THR A 189 -8.17 3.32 -2.76
N GLY A 190 -9.02 3.19 -1.74
CA GLY A 190 -10.45 2.90 -1.92
C GLY A 190 -10.75 1.44 -2.24
N VAL A 191 -9.76 0.57 -2.10
CA VAL A 191 -9.91 -0.87 -2.31
C VAL A 191 -10.93 -1.41 -1.29
N PRO A 192 -12.04 -2.03 -1.71
CA PRO A 192 -13.11 -2.44 -0.81
C PRO A 192 -12.81 -3.73 -0.04
N GLU A 193 -11.87 -4.55 -0.52
CA GLU A 193 -11.64 -5.90 0.00
C GLU A 193 -10.20 -6.36 -0.17
N THR A 194 -9.71 -7.09 0.83
CA THR A 194 -8.49 -7.90 0.75
C THR A 194 -8.86 -9.38 0.78
N LEU A 195 -8.37 -10.18 -0.17
CA LEU A 195 -8.37 -11.63 -0.07
C LEU A 195 -7.06 -12.08 0.59
N CYS A 196 -7.17 -12.86 1.67
CA CYS A 196 -6.01 -13.41 2.35
C CYS A 196 -5.99 -14.94 2.32
N GLY A 197 -4.95 -15.51 1.71
CA GLY A 197 -4.63 -16.93 1.82
C GLY A 197 -3.93 -17.25 3.15
N PHE A 198 -4.57 -18.05 3.98
CA PHE A 198 -4.00 -18.62 5.20
C PHE A 198 -3.30 -19.93 4.88
N ARG A 199 -2.00 -19.96 5.13
CA ARG A 199 -1.12 -21.06 4.74
C ARG A 199 -0.35 -21.68 5.88
N ASP A 200 0.04 -22.93 5.68
CA ASP A 200 1.10 -23.60 6.42
C ASP A 200 2.19 -24.08 5.47
N GLU A 201 3.43 -23.69 5.72
CA GLU A 201 4.60 -24.03 4.88
C GLU A 201 4.45 -23.85 3.35
N GLY A 202 3.54 -22.98 2.92
CA GLY A 202 3.28 -22.70 1.50
C GLY A 202 2.01 -23.38 0.97
N LEU A 203 1.39 -24.29 1.70
CA LEU A 203 0.07 -24.84 1.39
C LEU A 203 -1.01 -23.87 1.86
N VAL A 204 -1.85 -23.37 0.96
CA VAL A 204 -2.99 -22.51 1.32
C VAL A 204 -4.17 -23.38 1.72
N ASN A 205 -4.55 -23.30 3.00
CA ASN A 205 -5.64 -24.10 3.55
C ASN A 205 -6.99 -23.38 3.48
N GLU A 206 -6.96 -22.06 3.49
CA GLU A 206 -8.17 -21.24 3.52
C GLU A 206 -7.89 -19.88 2.87
N ILE A 207 -8.86 -19.34 2.14
CA ILE A 207 -8.87 -17.94 1.74
C ILE A 207 -10.01 -17.25 2.47
N ARG A 208 -9.72 -16.15 3.18
CA ARG A 208 -10.76 -15.30 3.77
C ARG A 208 -10.79 -13.94 3.10
N SER A 209 -12.00 -13.43 2.92
CA SER A 209 -12.24 -12.04 2.56
C SER A 209 -12.23 -11.14 3.79
N PHE A 210 -11.57 -9.99 3.66
CA PHE A 210 -11.58 -8.90 4.62
C PHE A 210 -12.08 -7.64 3.94
N LYS A 211 -13.36 -7.29 4.17
CA LYS A 211 -13.91 -6.01 3.72
C LYS A 211 -13.23 -4.86 4.46
N THR A 212 -12.72 -3.87 3.73
CA THR A 212 -12.00 -2.71 4.28
C THR A 212 -12.83 -1.96 5.32
N THR A 213 -14.15 -1.83 5.10
CA THR A 213 -15.09 -1.19 6.02
C THR A 213 -15.33 -1.97 7.32
N ASN A 214 -15.07 -3.28 7.30
CA ASN A 214 -15.29 -4.18 8.43
C ASN A 214 -14.02 -4.43 9.24
N MET A 215 -12.83 -4.27 8.65
CA MET A 215 -11.55 -4.49 9.34
C MET A 215 -11.47 -3.76 10.70
N PRO A 216 -11.87 -2.48 10.85
CA PRO A 216 -11.79 -1.80 12.14
C PRO A 216 -12.80 -2.31 13.18
N LYS A 217 -13.84 -3.01 12.75
CA LYS A 217 -14.94 -3.50 13.60
C LYS A 217 -14.73 -4.96 14.03
N MET A 218 -13.64 -5.60 13.59
CA MET A 218 -13.37 -7.00 13.90
C MET A 218 -13.05 -7.17 15.39
N ARG A 219 -13.54 -8.27 15.98
CA ARG A 219 -13.26 -8.60 17.38
C ARG A 219 -11.76 -8.69 17.64
N GLY A 220 -11.27 -7.98 18.65
CA GLY A 220 -9.86 -7.96 19.02
C GLY A 220 -9.04 -6.84 18.37
N VAL A 221 -9.62 -6.06 17.46
CA VAL A 221 -9.02 -4.81 16.98
C VAL A 221 -9.08 -3.74 18.06
N ASN A 222 -7.95 -3.09 18.32
CA ASN A 222 -7.81 -2.06 19.34
C ASN A 222 -7.33 -0.69 18.79
N TRP A 223 -7.00 -0.62 17.50
CA TRP A 223 -6.73 0.64 16.81
C TRP A 223 -8.02 1.27 16.31
N LYS A 224 -8.02 2.60 16.14
CA LYS A 224 -9.21 3.35 15.74
C LYS A 224 -8.95 4.14 14.45
N PRO A 225 -9.77 3.96 13.39
CA PRO A 225 -9.65 4.68 12.13
C PRO A 225 -9.52 6.19 12.26
N ASN A 226 -10.34 6.80 13.14
CA ASN A 226 -10.34 8.23 13.36
C ASN A 226 -8.99 8.72 13.93
N VAL A 227 -8.33 7.94 14.80
CA VAL A 227 -7.01 8.31 15.33
C VAL A 227 -5.96 8.30 14.23
N CYS A 228 -5.98 7.30 13.33
CA CYS A 228 -5.08 7.25 12.18
C CYS A 228 -5.25 8.44 11.24
N LEU A 229 -6.51 8.78 10.92
CA LEU A 229 -6.84 9.88 10.01
C LEU A 229 -6.55 11.25 10.63
N GLU A 230 -6.88 11.42 11.90
CA GLU A 230 -6.62 12.64 12.66
C GLU A 230 -5.12 12.92 12.76
N PHE A 231 -4.32 11.89 13.04
CA PHE A 231 -2.87 12.01 13.07
C PHE A 231 -2.32 12.42 11.71
N LEU A 232 -2.73 11.73 10.62
CA LEU A 232 -2.30 12.08 9.28
C LEU A 232 -2.69 13.53 8.93
N ARG A 233 -3.92 13.93 9.23
CA ARG A 233 -4.43 15.28 8.97
C ARG A 233 -3.58 16.33 9.68
N ASN A 234 -3.39 16.18 10.99
CA ASN A 234 -2.68 17.15 11.81
C ASN A 234 -1.21 17.25 11.39
N LEU A 235 -0.57 16.12 11.07
CA LEU A 235 0.78 16.11 10.53
C LEU A 235 0.89 16.81 9.17
N LEU A 236 0.00 16.51 8.23
CA LEU A 236 0.06 17.11 6.90
C LEU A 236 -0.22 18.62 6.95
N HIS A 237 -1.15 19.09 7.79
CA HIS A 237 -1.33 20.53 8.01
C HIS A 237 -0.09 21.18 8.60
N TYR A 238 0.53 20.56 9.60
CA TYR A 238 1.77 21.05 10.19
C TYR A 238 2.89 21.15 9.17
N LEU A 239 3.12 20.09 8.39
CA LEU A 239 4.12 20.08 7.31
C LEU A 239 3.80 21.13 6.24
N LYS A 240 2.53 21.30 5.88
CA LYS A 240 2.10 22.30 4.90
C LYS A 240 2.39 23.72 5.39
N GLY A 241 2.17 24.01 6.67
CA GLY A 241 2.46 25.32 7.27
C GLY A 241 3.96 25.61 7.40
N GLU A 242 4.74 24.63 7.87
CA GLU A 242 6.18 24.80 8.12
C GLU A 242 7.02 24.78 6.84
N LEU A 243 6.69 23.92 5.86
CA LEU A 243 7.58 23.61 4.74
C LEU A 243 7.30 24.41 3.46
N ILE A 244 6.17 25.11 3.35
CA ILE A 244 5.81 25.81 2.09
C ILE A 244 6.59 27.11 1.87
N ASN A 245 7.25 27.65 2.91
CA ASN A 245 7.86 28.97 2.85
C ASN A 245 9.22 29.03 2.13
N ASP A 246 9.90 27.88 1.92
CA ASP A 246 11.23 27.83 1.28
C ASP A 246 11.22 26.82 0.12
N PRO A 247 11.07 27.26 -1.15
CA PRO A 247 11.09 26.35 -2.29
C PRO A 247 12.47 25.70 -2.42
N ASN A 248 12.51 24.50 -3.01
CA ASN A 248 13.76 23.77 -3.30
C ASN A 248 14.57 23.34 -2.06
N VAL A 249 13.93 23.20 -0.89
CA VAL A 249 14.57 22.69 0.33
C VAL A 249 14.17 21.25 0.61
N VAL A 250 15.16 20.44 1.00
CA VAL A 250 14.93 19.08 1.48
C VAL A 250 14.84 19.09 3.01
N HIS A 251 13.79 18.49 3.54
CA HIS A 251 13.62 18.28 4.98
C HIS A 251 13.62 16.79 5.30
N ASN A 252 14.31 16.43 6.38
CA ASN A 252 14.20 15.12 7.00
C ASN A 252 13.08 15.16 8.05
N VAL A 253 12.07 14.31 7.87
CA VAL A 253 10.99 14.11 8.85
C VAL A 253 11.21 12.77 9.55
N SER A 254 11.35 12.78 10.87
CA SER A 254 11.56 11.58 11.69
C SER A 254 10.66 11.56 12.92
N TRP A 255 10.37 10.37 13.43
CA TRP A 255 9.56 10.17 14.63
C TRP A 255 9.92 8.83 15.29
N ASP A 256 9.69 8.73 16.60
CA ASP A 256 9.90 7.51 17.38
C ASP A 256 8.56 6.88 17.75
N PRO A 257 8.16 5.73 17.16
CA PRO A 257 6.88 5.09 17.47
C PRO A 257 6.74 4.63 18.93
N PRO A 258 5.54 4.73 19.54
CA PRO A 258 4.33 5.36 19.00
C PRO A 258 4.48 6.89 19.05
N GLY A 259 4.56 7.52 17.86
CA GLY A 259 5.15 8.85 17.60
C GLY A 259 4.62 10.00 18.47
N THR A 260 5.19 10.20 19.66
CA THR A 260 4.85 11.34 20.52
C THR A 260 5.45 12.65 20.01
N THR A 261 6.57 12.58 19.29
CA THR A 261 7.29 13.75 18.77
C THR A 261 7.72 13.52 17.33
N ILE A 262 7.31 14.44 16.46
CA ILE A 262 7.74 14.50 15.06
C ILE A 262 8.83 15.56 14.97
N LYS A 263 10.01 15.16 14.47
CA LYS A 263 11.17 16.02 14.28
C LYS A 263 11.30 16.36 12.81
N ILE A 264 11.46 17.64 12.52
CA ILE A 264 11.73 18.13 11.17
C ILE A 264 13.09 18.82 11.24
N ALA A 265 14.02 18.40 10.40
CA ALA A 265 15.32 19.02 10.26
C ALA A 265 15.59 19.33 8.79
N ARG A 266 16.10 20.53 8.49
CA ARG A 266 16.60 20.85 7.15
C ARG A 266 17.74 19.89 6.82
N SER A 267 17.72 19.34 5.61
CA SER A 267 18.79 18.49 5.08
C SER A 267 19.80 19.33 4.32
N GLU A 268 21.06 18.89 4.33
CA GLU A 268 22.11 19.43 3.46
C GLU A 268 22.03 18.90 2.02
N ARG A 269 21.14 17.95 1.75
CA ARG A 269 20.97 17.36 0.43
C ARG A 269 20.31 18.36 -0.52
N ASP A 270 20.83 18.42 -1.74
CA ASP A 270 20.18 19.12 -2.84
C ASP A 270 18.83 18.48 -3.16
N ILE A 271 17.88 19.28 -3.65
CA ILE A 271 16.57 18.77 -4.05
C ILE A 271 16.64 17.70 -5.14
N SER A 272 17.74 17.56 -5.89
CA SER A 272 17.98 16.50 -6.90
C SER A 272 17.93 15.11 -6.29
N TYR A 273 18.21 15.02 -5.00
CA TYR A 273 18.06 13.79 -4.25
C TYR A 273 16.61 13.27 -4.22
N VAL A 274 15.63 14.16 -4.39
CA VAL A 274 14.19 13.86 -4.32
C VAL A 274 13.49 14.10 -5.65
N VAL A 275 13.80 15.20 -6.35
CA VAL A 275 13.17 15.67 -7.58
C VAL A 275 14.25 16.01 -8.62
N GLU A 276 14.26 15.26 -9.72
CA GLU A 276 15.14 15.52 -10.85
C GLU A 276 14.91 16.88 -11.50
N ASP A 277 15.97 17.46 -12.05
CA ASP A 277 16.01 18.80 -12.63
C ASP A 277 14.92 19.05 -13.67
N LYS A 278 14.61 18.05 -14.50
CA LYS A 278 13.58 18.15 -15.56
C LYS A 278 12.15 18.38 -15.04
N TYR A 279 11.89 18.13 -13.75
CA TYR A 279 10.60 18.36 -13.12
C TYR A 279 10.59 19.59 -12.20
N ARG A 280 11.72 20.30 -12.10
CA ARG A 280 11.81 21.54 -11.33
C ARG A 280 11.21 22.67 -12.17
N VAL A 281 10.48 23.56 -11.50
CA VAL A 281 9.93 24.80 -12.07
C VAL A 281 10.57 25.97 -11.37
#